data_AF-A0A1M6HJX9-F1
#
_entry.id   AF-A0A1M6HJX9-F1
#
_cell.length_a   1.000
_cell.length_b   1.000
_cell.length_c   1.000
_cell.angle_alpha   90.00
_cell.angle_beta   90.00
_cell.angle_gamma   90.00
#
_symmetry.space_group_name_H-M   'P 1'
#
loop_
_entity.id
_entity.type
_entity.pdbx_description
1 polymer ?
#
loop_
_entity_poly.entity_id
_entity_poly.type
_entity_poly.pdbx_seq_one_letter_code
_entity_poly.pdbx_strand_id
1 'polypeptide(L)'
;MTENRENELIEKIINIELLNGLNELYVEDIPLWHIIRYRMRGYYFLRNGINDISSGSRSKFKLENIRYFFISFFQFIRLFFIKVNPKVCFFGFTRLESVNGFYIDKFIDPIISEIQIKESDFLYFNNQYREHSIPRNNEHGIIYTDFINLFSLLVGVFVLPYLYMRNRLVYMKVIKVTQKYISDSNKIILYLLLKSSTIFVQKKIYAIIFKKLNIRSIVGVSRVTFIPQSLAAKQLKIKVIEIQHGITQGLTNLYSGYNNLVVDPDFFCTFGNFCPSTVFGIDQSKVINVGWAFKDYIKRSSQSIQKSDAVLVISEPEISEKLLNFIVALSRKFPDVYFHIRRHPQELFNALQLKILKENSHIIDVSSKQCSQIAILPYNFVIGENSSVLYESLSLGKKVGRINCNGLNAIGYDATNSDGFYYINDIEDFSHFMDAAVINTGKLQIYSDFNSNLFNSLIS
;
A
#
# COMPACT_ATOMS: atom_id res chain seq x y z
N MET A 1 -6.76 -6.31 21.80
CA MET A 1 -6.86 -7.80 21.86
C MET A 1 -6.64 -8.46 20.50
N THR A 2 -7.02 -7.83 19.38
CA THR A 2 -6.84 -8.33 18.00
C THR A 2 -5.37 -8.43 17.57
N GLU A 3 -4.55 -7.42 17.87
CA GLU A 3 -3.12 -7.36 17.49
C GLU A 3 -2.30 -8.53 18.06
N ASN A 4 -2.58 -8.95 19.30
CA ASN A 4 -1.88 -10.09 19.92
C ASN A 4 -2.21 -11.42 19.22
N ARG A 5 -3.47 -11.60 18.80
CA ARG A 5 -3.91 -12.80 18.07
C ARG A 5 -3.34 -12.86 16.65
N GLU A 6 -3.23 -11.73 15.97
CA GLU A 6 -2.62 -11.65 14.63
C GLU A 6 -1.12 -12.01 14.68
N ASN A 7 -0.38 -11.43 15.63
CA ASN A 7 1.04 -11.75 15.83
C ASN A 7 1.25 -13.24 16.12
N GLU A 8 0.45 -13.83 17.01
CA GLU A 8 0.50 -15.28 17.29
C GLU A 8 0.25 -16.13 16.03
N LEU A 9 -0.70 -15.74 15.17
CA LEU A 9 -0.96 -16.46 13.93
C LEU A 9 0.16 -16.30 12.91
N ILE A 10 0.78 -15.12 12.84
CA ILE A 10 1.96 -14.88 12.01
C ILE A 10 3.12 -15.78 12.46
N GLU A 11 3.40 -15.84 13.75
CA GLU A 11 4.45 -16.72 14.29
C GLU A 11 4.16 -18.20 14.01
N LYS A 12 2.91 -18.64 14.21
CA LYS A 12 2.49 -20.02 13.92
C LYS A 12 2.68 -20.37 12.44
N ILE A 13 2.27 -19.49 11.52
CA ILE A 13 2.44 -19.78 10.09
C ILE A 13 3.92 -19.75 9.68
N ILE A 14 4.74 -18.85 10.23
CA ILE A 14 6.19 -18.84 10.02
C ILE A 14 6.81 -20.17 10.48
N ASN A 15 6.43 -20.68 11.65
CA ASN A 15 6.93 -21.97 12.14
C ASN A 15 6.51 -23.13 11.23
N ILE A 16 5.28 -23.12 10.71
CA ILE A 16 4.84 -24.11 9.72
C ILE A 16 5.70 -24.02 8.45
N GLU A 17 5.98 -22.82 7.96
CA GLU A 17 6.82 -22.60 6.76
C GLU A 17 8.24 -23.14 6.96
N LEU A 18 8.84 -22.89 8.13
CA LEU A 18 10.18 -23.35 8.49
C LEU A 18 10.26 -24.87 8.66
N LEU A 19 9.37 -25.46 9.46
CA LEU A 19 9.37 -26.90 9.74
C LEU A 19 9.14 -27.75 8.48
N ASN A 20 8.43 -27.22 7.50
CA ASN A 20 8.19 -27.90 6.23
C ASN A 20 9.22 -27.52 5.14
N GLY A 21 10.21 -26.66 5.45
CA GLY A 21 11.24 -26.23 4.52
C GLY A 21 10.65 -25.59 3.26
N LEU A 22 9.60 -24.76 3.39
CA LEU A 22 8.93 -24.16 2.23
C LEU A 22 9.78 -23.08 1.56
N ASN A 23 10.62 -22.38 2.33
CA ASN A 23 11.48 -21.29 1.86
C ASN A 23 12.61 -21.78 0.93
N GLU A 24 12.87 -23.07 0.90
CA GLU A 24 13.92 -23.71 0.10
C GLU A 24 13.38 -24.32 -1.21
N LEU A 25 12.08 -24.17 -1.48
CA LEU A 25 11.43 -24.81 -2.60
C LEU A 25 11.44 -23.93 -3.85
N TYR A 26 12.08 -24.44 -4.90
CA TYR A 26 12.19 -23.77 -6.20
C TYR A 26 11.47 -24.56 -7.29
N VAL A 27 10.83 -23.82 -8.19
CA VAL A 27 10.39 -24.32 -9.51
C VAL A 27 11.30 -23.67 -10.53
N GLU A 28 12.15 -24.47 -11.16
CA GLU A 28 13.30 -23.95 -11.91
C GLU A 28 14.16 -23.03 -11.01
N ASP A 29 14.22 -21.74 -11.33
CA ASP A 29 14.96 -20.70 -10.62
C ASP A 29 14.01 -19.69 -9.93
N ILE A 30 12.78 -20.13 -9.60
CA ILE A 30 11.75 -19.31 -8.96
C ILE A 30 11.45 -19.88 -7.57
N PRO A 31 11.62 -19.09 -6.48
CA PRO A 31 11.26 -19.53 -5.14
C PRO A 31 9.74 -19.60 -5.00
N LEU A 32 9.20 -20.82 -5.13
CA LEU A 32 7.76 -21.06 -5.29
C LEU A 32 6.96 -20.53 -4.10
N TRP A 33 7.45 -20.78 -2.87
CA TRP A 33 6.73 -20.32 -1.69
C TRP A 33 6.70 -18.80 -1.60
N HIS A 34 7.83 -18.11 -1.79
CA HIS A 34 7.91 -16.65 -1.73
C HIS A 34 6.93 -15.95 -2.67
N ILE A 35 6.69 -16.48 -3.87
CA ILE A 35 5.78 -15.84 -4.84
C ILE A 35 4.29 -16.01 -4.50
N ILE A 36 3.92 -16.99 -3.67
CA ILE A 36 2.53 -17.26 -3.26
C ILE A 36 2.26 -16.96 -1.79
N ARG A 37 3.31 -16.77 -0.97
CA ARG A 37 3.29 -16.69 0.49
C ARG A 37 2.22 -15.75 1.03
N TYR A 38 2.23 -14.49 0.58
CA TYR A 38 1.27 -13.48 1.02
C TYR A 38 -0.19 -13.93 0.85
N ARG A 39 -0.49 -14.56 -0.30
CA ARG A 39 -1.85 -15.06 -0.56
C ARG A 39 -2.19 -16.30 0.26
N MET A 40 -1.23 -17.21 0.43
CA MET A 40 -1.41 -18.43 1.24
C MET A 40 -1.64 -18.11 2.71
N ARG A 41 -0.86 -17.19 3.28
CA ARG A 41 -1.05 -16.68 4.64
C ARG A 41 -2.38 -15.96 4.80
N GLY A 42 -2.83 -15.18 3.82
CA GLY A 42 -4.18 -14.61 3.83
C GLY A 42 -5.28 -15.68 3.94
N TYR A 43 -5.16 -16.80 3.22
CA TYR A 43 -6.10 -17.93 3.36
C TYR A 43 -6.00 -18.61 4.73
N TYR A 44 -4.80 -18.70 5.30
CA TYR A 44 -4.59 -19.22 6.65
C TYR A 44 -5.29 -18.34 7.69
N PHE A 45 -5.19 -17.02 7.58
CA PHE A 45 -5.88 -16.09 8.48
C PHE A 45 -7.40 -16.17 8.36
N LEU A 46 -7.93 -16.27 7.13
CA LEU A 46 -9.37 -16.51 6.93
C LEU A 46 -9.84 -17.80 7.62
N ARG A 47 -9.08 -18.88 7.50
CA ARG A 47 -9.39 -20.15 8.17
C ARG A 47 -9.40 -20.01 9.69
N ASN A 48 -8.60 -19.10 10.25
CA ASN A 48 -8.50 -18.83 11.68
C ASN A 48 -9.38 -17.65 12.14
N GLY A 49 -10.33 -17.22 11.31
CA GLY A 49 -11.35 -16.22 11.67
C GLY A 49 -10.87 -14.77 11.60
N ILE A 50 -9.75 -14.48 10.93
CA ILE A 50 -9.26 -13.12 10.69
C ILE A 50 -9.48 -12.75 9.22
N ASN A 51 -10.27 -11.71 9.00
CA ASN A 51 -10.54 -11.16 7.67
C ASN A 51 -9.42 -10.21 7.21
N ASP A 52 -8.19 -10.72 7.08
CA ASP A 52 -7.03 -9.96 6.54
C ASP A 52 -7.03 -9.91 5.00
N ILE A 53 -7.88 -10.71 4.35
CA ILE A 53 -7.99 -10.58 2.90
C ILE A 53 -8.83 -9.34 2.59
N SER A 54 -8.14 -8.29 2.14
CA SER A 54 -8.66 -7.32 1.19
C SER A 54 -9.21 -8.09 -0.02
N SER A 55 -10.44 -8.58 0.12
CA SER A 55 -11.15 -9.35 -0.87
C SER A 55 -11.52 -8.36 -1.94
N GLY A 56 -10.58 -8.17 -2.88
CA GLY A 56 -10.78 -7.34 -4.05
C GLY A 56 -12.13 -7.71 -4.65
N SER A 57 -13.02 -6.71 -4.70
CA SER A 57 -14.27 -6.78 -5.44
C SER A 57 -13.98 -7.46 -6.77
N ARG A 58 -14.74 -8.51 -7.11
CA ARG A 58 -14.65 -9.14 -8.43
C ARG A 58 -14.90 -8.07 -9.47
N SER A 59 -13.84 -7.53 -10.07
CA SER A 59 -13.95 -6.67 -11.24
C SER A 59 -14.62 -7.50 -12.33
N LYS A 60 -15.89 -7.15 -12.62
CA LYS A 60 -16.61 -7.73 -13.75
C LYS A 60 -15.82 -7.41 -15.01
N PHE A 61 -15.68 -8.38 -15.91
CA PHE A 61 -15.03 -8.15 -17.20
C PHE A 61 -15.79 -7.05 -17.97
N LYS A 62 -15.10 -5.99 -18.38
CA LYS A 62 -15.64 -4.87 -19.15
C LYS A 62 -15.00 -4.85 -20.54
N LEU A 63 -15.72 -4.36 -21.55
CA LEU A 63 -15.21 -4.18 -22.92
C LEU A 63 -13.94 -3.32 -22.96
N GLU A 64 -13.81 -2.35 -22.04
CA GLU A 64 -12.61 -1.51 -21.90
C GLU A 64 -11.33 -2.32 -21.67
N ASN A 65 -11.42 -3.51 -21.05
CA ASN A 65 -10.28 -4.40 -20.83
C ASN A 65 -9.63 -4.84 -22.16
N ILE A 66 -10.42 -5.01 -23.21
CA ILE A 66 -9.94 -5.39 -24.54
C ILE A 66 -9.18 -4.23 -25.17
N ARG A 67 -9.66 -2.99 -24.99
CA ARG A 67 -8.99 -1.78 -25.50
C ARG A 67 -7.57 -1.67 -24.93
N TYR A 68 -7.43 -1.76 -23.61
CA TYR A 68 -6.12 -1.63 -22.95
C TYR A 68 -5.19 -2.81 -23.23
N PHE A 69 -5.74 -4.00 -23.47
CA PHE A 69 -4.94 -5.12 -23.98
C PHE A 69 -4.25 -4.77 -25.30
N PHE A 70 -4.98 -4.25 -26.29
CA PHE A 70 -4.38 -3.87 -27.58
C PHE A 70 -3.44 -2.67 -27.46
N ILE A 71 -3.79 -1.65 -26.67
CA ILE A 71 -2.88 -0.51 -26.40
C ILE A 71 -1.57 -1.02 -25.78
N SER A 72 -1.65 -1.84 -24.74
CA SER A 72 -0.51 -2.46 -24.08
C SER A 72 0.32 -3.33 -25.03
N PHE A 73 -0.33 -4.07 -25.94
CA PHE A 73 0.35 -4.87 -26.95
C PHE A 73 1.19 -4.02 -27.91
N PHE A 74 0.62 -2.95 -28.48
CA PHE A 74 1.36 -2.06 -29.36
C PHE A 74 2.46 -1.29 -28.61
N GLN A 75 2.23 -0.90 -27.36
CA GLN A 75 3.27 -0.32 -26.51
C GLN A 75 4.42 -1.31 -26.25
N PHE A 76 4.10 -2.58 -25.97
CA PHE A 76 5.08 -3.63 -25.82
C PHE A 76 5.93 -3.82 -27.08
N ILE A 77 5.31 -3.86 -28.27
CA ILE A 77 6.06 -3.89 -29.54
C ILE A 77 6.95 -2.67 -29.68
N ARG A 78 6.43 -1.47 -29.37
CA ARG A 78 7.18 -0.21 -29.47
C ARG A 78 8.43 -0.19 -28.59
N LEU A 79 8.44 -0.88 -27.45
CA LEU A 79 9.64 -0.99 -26.59
C LEU A 79 10.85 -1.58 -27.33
N PHE A 80 10.62 -2.43 -28.34
CA PHE A 80 11.72 -3.02 -29.13
C PHE A 80 12.32 -2.07 -30.17
N PHE A 81 11.61 -0.99 -30.51
CA PHE A 81 11.98 -0.01 -31.52
C PHE A 81 12.26 1.38 -30.95
N ILE A 82 12.22 1.53 -29.62
CA ILE A 82 12.45 2.81 -28.98
C ILE A 82 13.92 3.23 -29.15
N LYS A 83 14.15 4.50 -29.50
CA LYS A 83 15.50 5.08 -29.70
C LYS A 83 16.10 5.66 -28.41
N VAL A 84 15.31 5.82 -27.36
CA VAL A 84 15.79 6.26 -26.04
C VAL A 84 16.36 5.09 -25.25
N ASN A 85 17.25 5.38 -24.30
CA ASN A 85 17.93 4.38 -23.49
C ASN A 85 17.59 4.59 -22.00
N PRO A 86 16.38 4.19 -21.57
CA PRO A 86 15.97 4.35 -20.18
C PRO A 86 16.88 3.55 -19.26
N LYS A 87 17.28 4.14 -18.14
CA LYS A 87 18.13 3.49 -17.13
C LYS A 87 17.29 2.88 -16.00
N VAL A 88 16.11 3.45 -15.74
CA VAL A 88 15.27 3.11 -14.59
C VAL A 88 13.87 2.71 -15.05
N CYS A 89 13.33 1.64 -14.48
CA CYS A 89 11.90 1.31 -14.64
C CYS A 89 11.16 1.52 -13.31
N PHE A 90 10.14 2.37 -13.34
CA PHE A 90 9.19 2.52 -12.25
C PHE A 90 7.97 1.63 -12.48
N PHE A 91 7.56 0.91 -11.45
CA PHE A 91 6.39 0.06 -11.43
C PHE A 91 5.36 0.66 -10.47
N GLY A 92 4.31 1.24 -11.05
CA GLY A 92 3.28 1.93 -10.30
C GLY A 92 2.55 1.03 -9.31
N PHE A 93 1.98 1.64 -8.27
CA PHE A 93 1.09 0.97 -7.34
C PHE A 93 -0.25 0.63 -8.01
N THR A 94 -0.94 -0.39 -7.50
CA THR A 94 -2.17 -0.91 -8.12
C THR A 94 -3.39 0.00 -7.92
N ARG A 95 -3.31 1.01 -7.05
CA ARG A 95 -4.39 1.94 -6.75
C ARG A 95 -3.90 3.38 -6.92
N LEU A 96 -4.69 4.18 -7.62
CA LEU A 96 -4.44 5.60 -7.80
C LEU A 96 -5.38 6.42 -6.92
N GLU A 97 -4.89 7.57 -6.49
CA GLU A 97 -5.63 8.54 -5.67
C GLU A 97 -6.13 9.68 -6.55
N SER A 98 -7.34 10.18 -6.27
CA SER A 98 -7.86 11.36 -6.96
C SER A 98 -7.40 12.65 -6.28
N VAL A 99 -6.80 13.53 -7.06
CA VAL A 99 -6.19 14.81 -6.66
C VAL A 99 -6.56 15.86 -7.70
N ASN A 100 -7.37 16.85 -7.29
CA ASN A 100 -7.79 17.97 -8.14
C ASN A 100 -8.37 17.53 -9.51
N GLY A 101 -9.14 16.44 -9.55
CA GLY A 101 -9.76 15.91 -10.77
C GLY A 101 -8.86 14.99 -11.61
N PHE A 102 -7.58 14.84 -11.25
CA PHE A 102 -6.64 13.91 -11.86
C PHE A 102 -6.36 12.71 -10.95
N TYR A 103 -5.84 11.63 -11.51
CA TYR A 103 -5.41 10.44 -10.79
C TYR A 103 -3.89 10.37 -10.71
N ILE A 104 -3.37 10.15 -9.51
CA ILE A 104 -1.93 10.04 -9.23
C ILE A 104 -1.60 8.75 -8.48
N ASP A 105 -0.40 8.24 -8.70
CA ASP A 105 0.23 7.24 -7.86
C ASP A 105 0.96 8.00 -6.76
N LYS A 106 0.37 8.02 -5.56
CA LYS A 106 0.90 8.78 -4.43
C LYS A 106 2.33 8.40 -4.02
N PHE A 107 2.83 7.26 -4.48
CA PHE A 107 4.16 6.78 -4.14
C PHE A 107 5.19 7.18 -5.19
N ILE A 108 4.91 6.88 -6.47
CA ILE A 108 5.89 7.02 -7.54
C ILE A 108 5.84 8.39 -8.22
N ASP A 109 4.65 8.93 -8.47
CA ASP A 109 4.50 10.21 -9.19
C ASP A 109 5.22 11.37 -8.47
N PRO A 110 5.12 11.51 -7.13
CA PRO A 110 5.89 12.50 -6.39
C PRO A 110 7.39 12.31 -6.48
N ILE A 111 7.88 11.06 -6.38
CA ILE A 111 9.32 10.77 -6.46
C ILE A 111 9.89 11.23 -7.80
N ILE A 112 9.24 10.86 -8.92
CA ILE A 112 9.66 11.27 -10.27
C ILE A 112 9.72 12.81 -10.37
N SER A 113 8.72 13.50 -9.80
CA SER A 113 8.68 14.97 -9.78
C SER A 113 9.82 15.58 -8.97
N GLU A 114 10.18 15.02 -7.81
CA GLU A 114 11.23 15.59 -6.93
C GLU A 114 12.65 15.32 -7.46
N ILE A 115 12.89 14.16 -8.05
CA ILE A 115 14.25 13.80 -8.52
C ILE A 115 14.60 14.44 -9.87
N GLN A 116 13.63 15.05 -10.55
CA GLN A 116 13.79 15.75 -11.84
C GLN A 116 14.51 14.89 -12.89
N ILE A 117 14.22 13.59 -12.92
CA ILE A 117 14.78 12.66 -13.90
C ILE A 117 14.24 12.99 -15.30
N LYS A 118 15.10 12.95 -16.33
CA LYS A 118 14.70 13.19 -17.72
C LYS A 118 13.76 12.10 -18.20
N GLU A 119 12.71 12.45 -18.95
CA GLU A 119 11.74 11.49 -19.49
C GLU A 119 12.37 10.40 -20.37
N SER A 120 13.51 10.68 -21.01
CA SER A 120 14.27 9.70 -21.79
C SER A 120 14.97 8.63 -20.95
N ASP A 121 15.17 8.89 -19.65
CA ASP A 121 16.00 8.09 -18.76
C ASP A 121 15.18 7.12 -17.91
N PHE A 122 13.85 7.13 -18.00
CA PHE A 122 12.99 6.20 -17.28
C PHE A 122 11.81 5.70 -18.11
N LEU A 123 11.25 4.57 -17.66
CA LEU A 123 9.94 4.07 -18.08
C LEU A 123 9.01 3.93 -16.89
N TYR A 124 7.72 4.21 -17.08
CA TYR A 124 6.69 3.98 -16.08
C TYR A 124 5.72 2.89 -16.54
N PHE A 125 5.67 1.78 -15.80
CA PHE A 125 4.73 0.70 -16.02
C PHE A 125 3.54 0.83 -15.06
N ASN A 126 2.33 0.94 -15.64
CA ASN A 126 1.09 0.95 -14.87
C ASN A 126 0.69 -0.47 -14.48
N ASN A 127 0.66 -0.75 -13.18
CA ASN A 127 0.21 -2.03 -12.62
C ASN A 127 -1.28 -2.05 -12.26
N GLN A 128 -2.05 -0.96 -12.50
CA GLN A 128 -3.50 -1.09 -12.50
C GLN A 128 -3.91 -2.12 -13.56
N TYR A 129 -4.79 -3.04 -13.19
CA TYR A 129 -5.26 -4.09 -14.09
C TYR A 129 -6.75 -3.91 -14.36
N ARG A 130 -7.14 -3.93 -15.64
CA ARG A 130 -8.54 -3.83 -16.14
C ARG A 130 -9.20 -2.46 -16.00
N GLU A 131 -9.06 -1.81 -14.86
CA GLU A 131 -9.65 -0.48 -14.63
C GLU A 131 -8.55 0.56 -14.47
N HIS A 132 -8.35 1.39 -15.50
CA HIS A 132 -7.38 2.47 -15.48
C HIS A 132 -8.07 3.79 -15.18
N SER A 133 -7.59 4.47 -14.14
CA SER A 133 -8.18 5.74 -13.71
C SER A 133 -7.60 6.89 -14.55
N ILE A 134 -8.47 7.58 -15.29
CA ILE A 134 -8.16 8.67 -16.22
C ILE A 134 -9.03 9.89 -15.86
N PRO A 135 -8.52 11.13 -15.98
CA PRO A 135 -7.20 11.53 -16.48
C PRO A 135 -6.06 11.34 -15.46
N ARG A 136 -4.86 11.02 -15.93
CA ARG A 136 -3.64 10.94 -15.12
C ARG A 136 -3.01 12.33 -15.04
N ASN A 137 -2.47 12.71 -13.87
CA ASN A 137 -1.87 14.04 -13.70
C ASN A 137 -0.52 14.17 -14.42
N ASN A 138 0.23 13.07 -14.50
CA ASN A 138 1.55 13.07 -15.13
C ASN A 138 1.45 12.57 -16.58
N GLU A 139 1.91 13.41 -17.51
CA GLU A 139 1.90 13.15 -18.96
C GLU A 139 3.09 12.31 -19.47
N HIS A 140 3.97 11.84 -18.57
CA HIS A 140 5.05 10.94 -18.99
C HIS A 140 4.47 9.68 -19.62
N GLY A 141 5.19 9.10 -20.60
CA GLY A 141 4.71 7.95 -21.36
C GLY A 141 4.41 6.72 -20.49
N ILE A 142 3.13 6.50 -20.19
CA ILE A 142 2.66 5.35 -19.40
C ILE A 142 2.63 4.09 -20.27
N ILE A 143 3.24 3.02 -19.78
CA ILE A 143 3.16 1.68 -20.38
C ILE A 143 2.18 0.82 -19.59
N TYR A 144 1.10 0.40 -20.24
CA TYR A 144 0.11 -0.50 -19.64
C TYR A 144 0.64 -1.93 -19.62
N THR A 145 0.33 -2.69 -18.56
CA THR A 145 0.81 -4.07 -18.37
C THR A 145 -0.21 -5.14 -18.75
N ASP A 146 -1.41 -4.76 -19.21
CA ASP A 146 -2.54 -5.64 -19.51
C ASP A 146 -2.21 -6.74 -20.50
N PHE A 147 -1.47 -6.44 -21.58
CA PHE A 147 -1.01 -7.44 -22.53
C PHE A 147 -0.12 -8.46 -21.84
N ILE A 148 0.92 -8.02 -21.12
CA ILE A 148 1.86 -8.91 -20.41
C ILE A 148 1.10 -9.79 -19.42
N ASN A 149 0.17 -9.21 -18.65
CA ASN A 149 -0.61 -9.93 -17.64
C ASN A 149 -1.53 -10.99 -18.26
N LEU A 150 -2.33 -10.63 -19.26
CA LEU A 150 -3.27 -11.54 -19.89
C LEU A 150 -2.58 -12.60 -20.75
N PHE A 151 -1.60 -12.20 -21.55
CA PHE A 151 -0.80 -13.11 -22.36
C PHE A 151 -0.08 -14.13 -21.48
N SER A 152 0.55 -13.71 -20.39
CA SER A 152 1.25 -14.62 -19.49
C SER A 152 0.32 -15.60 -18.79
N LEU A 153 -0.91 -15.19 -18.46
CA LEU A 153 -1.91 -16.11 -17.91
C LEU A 153 -2.30 -17.18 -18.95
N LEU A 154 -2.58 -16.77 -20.19
CA LEU A 154 -2.94 -17.68 -21.27
C LEU A 154 -1.81 -18.67 -21.57
N VAL A 155 -0.60 -18.18 -21.80
CA VAL A 155 0.59 -19.01 -22.04
C VAL A 155 0.92 -19.86 -20.81
N GLY A 156 0.73 -19.31 -19.60
CA GLY A 156 0.94 -20.01 -18.35
C GLY A 156 0.09 -21.28 -18.19
N VAL A 157 -1.11 -21.32 -18.77
CA VAL A 157 -1.94 -22.55 -18.79
C VAL A 157 -1.25 -23.65 -19.62
N PHE A 158 -0.67 -23.30 -20.77
CA PHE A 158 0.02 -24.26 -21.64
C PHE A 158 1.40 -24.68 -21.12
N VAL A 159 2.07 -23.78 -20.39
CA VAL A 159 3.39 -24.05 -19.78
C VAL A 159 3.26 -24.86 -18.48
N LEU A 160 2.10 -24.81 -17.82
CA LEU A 160 1.89 -25.47 -16.53
C LEU A 160 2.16 -26.99 -16.55
N PRO A 161 1.65 -27.80 -17.51
CA PRO A 161 1.92 -29.24 -17.52
C PRO A 161 3.42 -29.56 -17.54
N TYR A 162 4.19 -28.81 -18.34
CA TYR A 162 5.64 -28.95 -18.41
C TYR A 162 6.31 -28.61 -17.06
N LEU A 163 6.01 -27.44 -16.48
CA LEU A 163 6.58 -27.03 -15.20
C LEU A 163 6.21 -27.99 -14.07
N TYR A 164 4.96 -28.44 -14.03
CA TYR A 164 4.47 -29.39 -13.04
C TYR A 164 5.19 -30.73 -13.13
N MET A 165 5.32 -31.30 -14.33
CA MET A 165 5.97 -32.59 -14.51
C MET A 165 7.45 -32.55 -14.09
N ARG A 166 8.17 -31.49 -14.49
CA ARG A 166 9.59 -31.33 -14.14
C ARG A 166 9.83 -31.05 -12.66
N ASN A 167 8.89 -30.38 -11.98
CA ASN A 167 9.02 -29.97 -10.58
C ASN A 167 7.98 -30.67 -9.68
N ARG A 168 7.58 -31.90 -10.04
CA ARG A 168 6.44 -32.62 -9.43
C ARG A 168 6.58 -32.75 -7.90
N LEU A 169 7.77 -33.14 -7.42
CA LEU A 169 8.01 -33.34 -5.99
C LEU A 169 7.86 -32.04 -5.20
N VAL A 170 8.31 -30.92 -5.77
CA VAL A 170 8.18 -29.59 -5.16
C VAL A 170 6.71 -29.19 -5.07
N TYR A 171 5.96 -29.30 -6.17
CA TYR A 171 4.54 -29.00 -6.16
C TYR A 171 3.76 -29.88 -5.18
N MET A 172 3.99 -31.19 -5.19
CA MET A 172 3.33 -32.13 -4.27
C MET A 172 3.61 -31.79 -2.81
N LYS A 173 4.85 -31.39 -2.48
CA LYS A 173 5.21 -30.96 -1.12
C LYS A 173 4.44 -29.70 -0.72
N VAL A 174 4.43 -28.65 -1.55
CA VAL A 174 3.69 -27.41 -1.22
C VAL A 174 2.19 -27.66 -1.15
N ILE A 175 1.62 -28.46 -2.06
CA ILE A 175 0.19 -28.82 -2.06
C ILE A 175 -0.18 -29.54 -0.76
N LYS A 176 0.62 -30.55 -0.34
CA LYS A 176 0.39 -31.29 0.91
C LYS A 176 0.37 -30.37 2.13
N VAL A 177 1.32 -29.44 2.21
CA VAL A 177 1.39 -28.47 3.32
C VAL A 177 0.23 -27.48 3.26
N THR A 178 -0.13 -27.02 2.06
CA THR A 178 -1.27 -26.12 1.83
C THR A 178 -2.59 -26.76 2.26
N GLN A 179 -2.85 -28.00 1.85
CA GLN A 179 -4.06 -28.75 2.25
C GLN A 179 -4.11 -28.92 3.77
N LYS A 180 -3.02 -29.44 4.36
CA LYS A 180 -2.96 -29.73 5.80
C LYS A 180 -3.21 -28.48 6.66
N TYR A 181 -2.54 -27.37 6.38
CA TYR A 181 -2.51 -26.22 7.29
C TYR A 181 -3.34 -25.02 6.82
N ILE A 182 -3.53 -24.82 5.51
CA ILE A 182 -4.09 -23.59 4.95
C ILE A 182 -5.53 -23.81 4.46
N SER A 183 -5.73 -24.66 3.46
CA SER A 183 -7.07 -24.95 2.92
C SER A 183 -7.05 -26.16 1.98
N ASP A 184 -8.10 -26.98 2.07
CA ASP A 184 -8.34 -28.11 1.17
C ASP A 184 -9.03 -27.71 -0.15
N SER A 185 -9.18 -26.40 -0.42
CA SER A 185 -9.86 -25.93 -1.63
C SER A 185 -9.05 -26.17 -2.91
N ASN A 186 -9.62 -26.93 -3.84
CA ASN A 186 -9.07 -27.11 -5.19
C ASN A 186 -8.81 -25.78 -5.93
N LYS A 187 -9.56 -24.72 -5.62
CA LYS A 187 -9.35 -23.39 -6.21
C LYS A 187 -8.03 -22.76 -5.78
N ILE A 188 -7.61 -23.01 -4.53
CA ILE A 188 -6.35 -22.49 -3.98
C ILE A 188 -5.16 -23.25 -4.58
N ILE A 189 -5.30 -24.57 -4.76
CA ILE A 189 -4.31 -25.39 -5.46
C ILE A 189 -4.17 -24.95 -6.91
N LEU A 190 -5.28 -24.74 -7.62
CA LEU A 190 -5.26 -24.23 -8.99
C LEU A 190 -4.62 -22.85 -9.07
N TYR A 191 -4.91 -21.95 -8.11
CA TYR A 191 -4.25 -20.65 -8.01
C TYR A 191 -2.73 -20.80 -7.88
N LEU A 192 -2.24 -21.65 -6.99
CA LEU A 192 -0.80 -21.90 -6.79
C LEU A 192 -0.13 -22.32 -8.10
N LEU A 193 -0.72 -23.31 -8.77
CA LEU A 193 -0.21 -23.84 -10.03
C LEU A 193 -0.19 -22.78 -11.13
N LEU A 194 -1.32 -22.10 -11.35
CA LEU A 194 -1.41 -21.05 -12.38
C LEU A 194 -0.55 -19.84 -12.07
N LYS A 195 -0.42 -19.44 -10.80
CA LYS A 195 0.38 -18.28 -10.39
C LYS A 195 1.86 -18.49 -10.69
N SER A 196 2.38 -19.68 -10.38
CA SER A 196 3.78 -20.03 -10.65
C SER A 196 4.08 -20.10 -12.14
N SER A 197 3.21 -20.72 -12.96
CA SER A 197 3.41 -20.75 -14.42
C SER A 197 3.24 -19.37 -15.06
N THR A 198 2.30 -18.56 -14.59
CA THR A 198 2.13 -17.18 -15.06
C THR A 198 3.37 -16.33 -14.75
N ILE A 199 3.88 -16.40 -13.51
CA ILE A 199 5.09 -15.66 -13.11
C ILE A 199 6.31 -16.13 -13.92
N PHE A 200 6.41 -17.43 -14.21
CA PHE A 200 7.48 -17.94 -15.07
C PHE A 200 7.49 -17.25 -16.44
N VAL A 201 6.33 -17.12 -17.09
CA VAL A 201 6.21 -16.42 -18.38
C VAL A 201 6.52 -14.92 -18.23
N GLN A 202 5.92 -14.24 -17.24
CA GLN A 202 6.15 -12.81 -16.99
C GLN A 202 7.64 -12.51 -16.76
N LYS A 203 8.32 -13.32 -15.95
CA LYS A 203 9.75 -13.21 -15.69
C LYS A 203 10.56 -13.21 -16.99
N LYS A 204 10.26 -14.13 -17.92
CA LYS A 204 10.96 -14.19 -19.21
C LYS A 204 10.69 -12.96 -20.07
N ILE A 205 9.46 -12.48 -20.12
CA ILE A 205 9.09 -11.26 -20.86
C ILE A 205 9.84 -10.04 -20.30
N TYR A 206 9.80 -9.82 -18.99
CA TYR A 206 10.50 -8.69 -18.38
C TYR A 206 12.03 -8.81 -18.52
N ALA A 207 12.60 -10.01 -18.46
CA ALA A 207 14.03 -10.20 -18.71
C ALA A 207 14.42 -9.79 -20.14
N ILE A 208 13.57 -10.08 -21.13
CA ILE A 208 13.78 -9.64 -22.52
C ILE A 208 13.73 -8.11 -22.61
N ILE A 209 12.70 -7.49 -22.02
CA ILE A 209 12.53 -6.03 -21.99
C ILE A 209 13.76 -5.38 -21.35
N PHE A 210 14.14 -5.81 -20.16
CA PHE A 210 15.22 -5.20 -19.39
C PHE A 210 16.58 -5.35 -20.07
N LYS A 211 16.86 -6.52 -20.65
CA LYS A 211 18.09 -6.75 -21.41
C LYS A 211 18.14 -5.90 -22.68
N LYS A 212 17.02 -5.79 -23.40
CA LYS A 212 16.93 -4.99 -24.65
C LYS A 212 17.15 -3.50 -24.38
N LEU A 213 16.60 -3.00 -23.28
CA LEU A 213 16.65 -1.59 -22.91
C LEU A 213 17.85 -1.23 -22.01
N ASN A 214 18.68 -2.22 -21.64
CA ASN A 214 19.83 -2.03 -20.75
C ASN A 214 19.47 -1.34 -19.42
N ILE A 215 18.36 -1.77 -18.81
CA ILE A 215 17.87 -1.25 -17.53
C ILE A 215 18.89 -1.53 -16.44
N ARG A 216 19.14 -0.56 -15.56
CA ARG A 216 20.10 -0.65 -14.45
C ARG A 216 19.44 -0.80 -13.09
N SER A 217 18.26 -0.21 -12.93
CA SER A 217 17.49 -0.30 -11.69
C SER A 217 15.98 -0.37 -11.97
N ILE A 218 15.29 -1.03 -11.05
CA ILE A 218 13.82 -1.03 -10.99
C ILE A 218 13.34 -0.54 -9.63
N VAL A 219 12.22 0.17 -9.63
CA VAL A 219 11.59 0.72 -8.43
C VAL A 219 10.12 0.30 -8.41
N GLY A 220 9.60 -0.19 -7.28
CA GLY A 220 8.18 -0.57 -7.16
C GLY A 220 7.63 -0.52 -5.74
N VAL A 221 6.30 -0.60 -5.62
CA VAL A 221 5.56 -0.51 -4.34
C VAL A 221 4.43 -1.54 -4.32
N SER A 222 4.19 -2.36 -3.28
CA SER A 222 5.16 -3.09 -2.45
C SER A 222 5.62 -4.37 -3.17
N ARG A 223 6.59 -5.13 -2.65
CA ARG A 223 7.20 -6.28 -3.36
C ARG A 223 6.23 -7.28 -3.99
N VAL A 224 5.04 -7.48 -3.41
CA VAL A 224 4.02 -8.39 -3.95
C VAL A 224 3.39 -7.94 -5.27
N THR A 225 3.48 -6.65 -5.60
CA THR A 225 2.90 -6.08 -6.82
C THR A 225 3.82 -6.22 -8.03
N PHE A 226 5.13 -6.41 -7.82
CA PHE A 226 6.14 -6.46 -8.89
C PHE A 226 7.11 -7.65 -8.80
N ILE A 227 6.68 -8.76 -8.18
CA ILE A 227 7.45 -10.02 -8.07
C ILE A 227 8.09 -10.49 -9.40
N PRO A 228 7.34 -10.62 -10.52
CA PRO A 228 7.94 -11.11 -11.77
C PRO A 228 9.02 -10.18 -12.31
N GLN A 229 8.88 -8.88 -12.09
CA GLN A 229 9.86 -7.85 -12.43
C GLN A 229 11.11 -8.00 -11.57
N SER A 230 10.96 -8.16 -10.25
CA SER A 230 12.09 -8.43 -9.35
C SER A 230 12.86 -9.68 -9.76
N LEU A 231 12.16 -10.80 -10.02
CA LEU A 231 12.81 -12.04 -10.47
C LEU A 231 13.60 -11.85 -11.77
N ALA A 232 13.06 -11.11 -12.73
CA ALA A 232 13.73 -10.81 -14.00
C ALA A 232 14.96 -9.91 -13.78
N ALA A 233 14.82 -8.87 -12.96
CA ALA A 233 15.90 -7.96 -12.62
C ALA A 233 17.05 -8.67 -11.90
N LYS A 234 16.75 -9.47 -10.88
CA LYS A 234 17.74 -10.24 -10.12
C LYS A 234 18.48 -11.25 -11.00
N GLN A 235 17.80 -11.92 -11.94
CA GLN A 235 18.43 -12.79 -12.93
C GLN A 235 19.47 -12.04 -13.80
N LEU A 236 19.20 -10.76 -14.10
CA LEU A 236 20.06 -9.90 -14.91
C LEU A 236 21.03 -9.04 -14.08
N LYS A 237 21.10 -9.24 -12.75
CA LYS A 237 21.90 -8.42 -11.82
C LYS A 237 21.54 -6.93 -11.86
N ILE A 238 20.28 -6.63 -12.15
CA ILE A 238 19.70 -5.28 -12.11
C ILE A 238 19.28 -4.99 -10.67
N LYS A 239 19.54 -3.77 -10.21
CA LYS A 239 19.24 -3.33 -8.84
C LYS A 239 17.73 -3.24 -8.63
N VAL A 240 17.21 -3.83 -7.54
CA VAL A 240 15.79 -3.83 -7.19
C VAL A 240 15.55 -2.97 -5.96
N ILE A 241 14.68 -1.97 -6.08
CA ILE A 241 14.36 -1.03 -4.99
C ILE A 241 12.86 -1.13 -4.69
N GLU A 242 12.51 -1.42 -3.44
CA GLU A 242 11.13 -1.37 -2.94
C GLU A 242 10.91 -0.06 -2.18
N ILE A 243 9.79 0.62 -2.44
CA ILE A 243 9.32 1.72 -1.61
C ILE A 243 8.31 1.18 -0.61
N GLN A 244 8.37 1.71 0.63
CA GLN A 244 7.38 1.46 1.66
C GLN A 244 5.95 1.73 1.14
N HIS A 245 4.96 0.97 1.61
CA HIS A 245 3.56 1.15 1.20
C HIS A 245 2.65 1.67 2.33
N GLY A 246 3.07 1.52 3.59
CA GLY A 246 2.33 1.91 4.78
C GLY A 246 3.19 1.79 6.04
N ILE A 247 2.70 2.33 7.16
CA ILE A 247 3.38 2.23 8.46
C ILE A 247 3.34 0.77 8.95
N THR A 248 4.47 0.28 9.44
CA THR A 248 4.63 -1.11 9.90
C THR A 248 5.37 -1.10 11.24
N GLN A 249 4.66 -1.46 12.31
CA GLN A 249 5.18 -1.43 13.69
C GLN A 249 5.48 -2.82 14.27
N GLY A 250 5.10 -3.88 13.57
CA GLY A 250 5.26 -5.24 14.05
C GLY A 250 5.27 -6.26 12.93
N LEU A 251 5.02 -7.52 13.30
CA LEU A 251 4.95 -8.60 12.33
C LEU A 251 3.79 -8.36 11.36
N THR A 252 4.01 -8.62 10.08
CA THR A 252 2.97 -8.52 9.05
C THR A 252 2.95 -9.75 8.17
N ASN A 253 1.77 -10.02 7.62
CA ASN A 253 1.58 -11.02 6.58
C ASN A 253 2.59 -10.86 5.41
N LEU A 254 2.84 -9.60 5.02
CA LEU A 254 3.64 -9.24 3.87
C LEU A 254 5.15 -9.44 4.11
N TYR A 255 5.68 -8.83 5.17
CA TYR A 255 7.13 -8.69 5.36
C TYR A 255 7.73 -9.77 6.26
N SER A 256 6.98 -10.31 7.22
CA SER A 256 7.55 -11.24 8.20
C SER A 256 8.02 -12.55 7.57
N GLY A 257 9.09 -13.10 8.13
CA GLY A 257 9.68 -14.37 7.70
C GLY A 257 11.02 -14.18 6.99
N TYR A 258 11.36 -15.15 6.14
CA TYR A 258 12.69 -15.25 5.56
C TYR A 258 12.89 -14.40 4.30
N ASN A 259 14.05 -13.73 4.20
CA ASN A 259 14.49 -12.99 3.02
C ASN A 259 15.04 -13.95 1.95
N ASN A 260 14.63 -13.79 0.70
CA ASN A 260 15.16 -14.53 -0.44
C ASN A 260 15.81 -13.60 -1.46
N LEU A 261 17.14 -13.68 -1.56
CA LEU A 261 17.99 -12.88 -2.45
C LEU A 261 17.67 -13.02 -3.95
N VAL A 262 16.88 -14.01 -4.36
CA VAL A 262 16.47 -14.21 -5.76
C VAL A 262 15.29 -13.30 -6.14
N VAL A 263 14.50 -12.84 -5.17
CA VAL A 263 13.25 -12.10 -5.43
C VAL A 263 13.06 -10.85 -4.58
N ASP A 264 13.59 -10.83 -3.37
CA ASP A 264 13.49 -9.69 -2.47
C ASP A 264 14.36 -8.53 -2.96
N PRO A 265 13.99 -7.28 -2.61
CA PRO A 265 14.69 -6.10 -3.09
C PRO A 265 16.13 -6.02 -2.56
N ASP A 266 16.97 -5.29 -3.28
CA ASP A 266 18.32 -4.92 -2.83
C ASP A 266 18.29 -3.78 -1.81
N PHE A 267 17.33 -2.87 -1.93
CA PHE A 267 17.11 -1.78 -0.98
C PHE A 267 15.63 -1.62 -0.67
N PHE A 268 15.32 -1.34 0.59
CA PHE A 268 13.98 -0.98 1.04
C PHE A 268 13.97 0.49 1.49
N CYS A 269 13.23 1.31 0.77
CA CYS A 269 13.16 2.75 1.00
C CYS A 269 12.00 3.07 1.95
N THR A 270 12.30 3.51 3.17
CA THR A 270 11.31 3.95 4.15
C THR A 270 10.99 5.42 4.01
N PHE A 271 9.80 5.80 4.45
CA PHE A 271 9.36 7.19 4.49
C PHE A 271 9.87 7.97 5.70
N GLY A 272 10.37 7.26 6.70
CA GLY A 272 10.79 7.81 7.97
C GLY A 272 11.47 6.75 8.83
N ASN A 273 11.87 7.14 10.04
CA ASN A 273 12.54 6.27 11.00
C ASN A 273 11.58 5.70 12.06
N PHE A 274 10.28 6.00 11.94
CA PHE A 274 9.26 5.56 12.89
C PHE A 274 8.99 4.05 12.85
N CYS A 275 9.15 3.40 11.69
CA CYS A 275 9.00 1.96 11.58
C CYS A 275 10.32 1.28 11.93
N PRO A 276 10.36 0.28 12.84
CA PRO A 276 11.60 -0.43 13.15
C PRO A 276 12.16 -1.13 11.91
N SER A 277 13.45 -0.99 11.63
CA SER A 277 14.09 -1.59 10.44
C SER A 277 13.99 -3.12 10.37
N THR A 278 13.79 -3.78 11.52
CA THR A 278 13.69 -5.24 11.69
C THR A 278 12.44 -5.85 11.07
N VAL A 279 11.37 -5.06 10.84
CA VAL A 279 10.05 -5.60 10.44
C VAL A 279 9.92 -5.89 8.94
N PHE A 280 10.85 -5.42 8.11
CA PHE A 280 10.72 -5.45 6.64
C PHE A 280 11.23 -6.74 5.96
N GLY A 281 11.71 -7.70 6.76
CA GLY A 281 12.20 -8.99 6.23
C GLY A 281 13.38 -8.83 5.26
N ILE A 282 14.26 -7.85 5.53
CA ILE A 282 15.50 -7.59 4.80
C ILE A 282 16.58 -7.15 5.80
N ASP A 283 17.84 -7.28 5.39
CA ASP A 283 18.99 -6.76 6.14
C ASP A 283 18.78 -5.28 6.48
N GLN A 284 18.94 -4.93 7.76
CA GLN A 284 18.72 -3.58 8.28
C GLN A 284 19.64 -2.55 7.60
N SER A 285 20.86 -2.96 7.19
CA SER A 285 21.79 -2.09 6.46
C SER A 285 21.27 -1.67 5.07
N LYS A 286 20.26 -2.37 4.55
CA LYS A 286 19.62 -2.12 3.26
C LYS A 286 18.27 -1.39 3.40
N VAL A 287 17.87 -1.06 4.63
CA VAL A 287 16.69 -0.25 4.92
C VAL A 287 17.13 1.21 4.99
N ILE A 288 16.72 2.00 3.99
CA ILE A 288 17.19 3.36 3.78
C ILE A 288 16.01 4.32 3.93
N ASN A 289 16.09 5.27 4.86
CA ASN A 289 15.10 6.35 4.94
C ASN A 289 15.35 7.36 3.82
N VAL A 290 14.43 7.42 2.86
CA VAL A 290 14.47 8.38 1.75
C VAL A 290 13.47 9.53 1.93
N GLY A 291 12.62 9.47 2.95
CA GLY A 291 11.56 10.43 3.20
C GLY A 291 10.31 10.24 2.34
N TRP A 292 9.35 11.16 2.50
CA TRP A 292 8.03 11.08 1.88
C TRP A 292 7.77 12.20 0.87
N ALA A 293 8.04 11.92 -0.41
CA ALA A 293 7.92 12.90 -1.49
C ALA A 293 6.49 13.47 -1.66
N PHE A 294 5.46 12.71 -1.27
CA PHE A 294 4.09 13.13 -1.49
C PHE A 294 3.67 14.36 -0.67
N LYS A 295 4.28 14.55 0.51
CA LYS A 295 4.03 15.72 1.39
C LYS A 295 4.29 17.03 0.64
N ASP A 296 5.43 17.14 -0.02
CA ASP A 296 5.82 18.36 -0.73
C ASP A 296 5.11 18.49 -2.07
N TYR A 297 4.89 17.38 -2.76
CA TYR A 297 4.08 17.32 -3.98
C TYR A 297 2.66 17.86 -3.76
N ILE A 298 2.00 17.46 -2.68
CA ILE A 298 0.68 17.97 -2.32
C ILE A 298 0.74 19.46 -2.01
N LYS A 299 1.70 19.91 -1.19
CA LYS A 299 1.82 21.34 -0.84
C LYS A 299 1.95 22.23 -2.07
N ARG A 300 2.73 21.81 -3.08
CA ARG A 300 2.89 22.54 -4.34
C ARG A 300 1.63 22.52 -5.21
N SER A 301 0.93 21.39 -5.28
CA SER A 301 -0.31 21.25 -6.08
C SER A 301 -1.55 21.88 -5.42
N SER A 302 -1.45 22.34 -4.17
CA SER A 302 -2.57 22.76 -3.33
C SER A 302 -2.52 24.24 -2.90
N GLN A 303 -1.85 25.11 -3.67
CA GLN A 303 -1.56 26.51 -3.29
C GLN A 303 -2.80 27.41 -3.06
N SER A 304 -4.02 26.96 -3.33
CA SER A 304 -5.26 27.74 -3.17
C SER A 304 -6.36 27.02 -2.39
N ILE A 305 -6.02 26.21 -1.39
CA ILE A 305 -7.03 25.55 -0.55
C ILE A 305 -7.58 26.54 0.47
N GLN A 306 -8.89 26.81 0.38
CA GLN A 306 -9.62 27.58 1.39
C GLN A 306 -9.51 26.87 2.75
N LYS A 307 -9.05 27.61 3.77
CA LYS A 307 -8.94 27.09 5.13
C LYS A 307 -10.31 26.89 5.74
N SER A 308 -10.42 25.86 6.57
CA SER A 308 -11.61 25.50 7.32
C SER A 308 -11.30 25.57 8.80
N ASP A 309 -12.10 26.34 9.54
CA ASP A 309 -12.02 26.42 11.01
C ASP A 309 -12.75 25.25 11.69
N ALA A 310 -13.48 24.44 10.92
CA ALA A 310 -14.10 23.22 11.41
C ALA A 310 -13.03 22.20 11.87
N VAL A 311 -13.43 21.29 12.75
CA VAL A 311 -12.65 20.13 13.15
C VAL A 311 -12.96 18.96 12.22
N LEU A 312 -11.94 18.40 11.58
CA LEU A 312 -12.08 17.18 10.77
C LEU A 312 -12.12 15.96 11.69
N VAL A 313 -13.18 15.18 11.61
CA VAL A 313 -13.37 13.95 12.38
C VAL A 313 -13.17 12.76 11.46
N ILE A 314 -12.20 11.90 11.77
CA ILE A 314 -11.93 10.67 11.02
C ILE A 314 -12.71 9.51 11.66
N SER A 315 -13.57 8.89 10.87
CA SER A 315 -14.37 7.72 11.30
C SER A 315 -13.81 6.40 10.78
N GLU A 316 -14.13 5.33 11.50
CA GLU A 316 -13.81 3.96 11.15
C GLU A 316 -15.07 3.09 11.29
N PRO A 317 -15.23 2.02 10.49
CA PRO A 317 -16.48 1.24 10.43
C PRO A 317 -16.93 0.66 11.77
N GLU A 318 -15.99 0.39 12.67
CA GLU A 318 -16.23 -0.28 13.96
C GLU A 318 -16.73 0.68 15.05
N ILE A 319 -16.54 1.99 14.86
CA ILE A 319 -16.78 3.00 15.90
C ILE A 319 -17.81 4.06 15.53
N SER A 320 -18.40 3.99 14.33
CA SER A 320 -19.27 5.02 13.75
C SER A 320 -20.32 5.58 14.71
N GLU A 321 -21.02 4.70 15.43
CA GLU A 321 -22.08 5.09 16.36
C GLU A 321 -21.53 5.79 17.61
N LYS A 322 -20.49 5.23 18.23
CA LYS A 322 -19.85 5.82 19.41
C LYS A 322 -19.24 7.17 19.08
N LEU A 323 -18.58 7.26 17.93
CA LEU A 323 -18.00 8.49 17.43
C LEU A 323 -19.07 9.56 17.20
N LEU A 324 -20.16 9.24 16.50
CA LEU A 324 -21.25 10.19 16.30
C LEU A 324 -21.84 10.71 17.61
N ASN A 325 -22.08 9.82 18.59
CA ASN A 325 -22.57 10.23 19.91
C ASN A 325 -21.59 11.16 20.63
N PHE A 326 -20.29 10.88 20.54
CA PHE A 326 -19.25 11.76 21.08
C PHE A 326 -19.23 13.13 20.40
N ILE A 327 -19.30 13.18 19.06
CA ILE A 327 -19.33 14.46 18.33
C ILE A 327 -20.59 15.26 18.61
N VAL A 328 -21.75 14.62 18.77
CA VAL A 328 -22.99 15.29 19.20
C VAL A 328 -22.84 15.88 20.62
N ALA A 329 -22.14 15.19 21.51
CA ALA A 329 -21.86 15.73 22.84
C ALA A 329 -20.91 16.95 22.77
N LEU A 330 -19.88 16.89 21.92
CA LEU A 330 -18.99 18.02 21.66
C LEU A 330 -19.73 19.21 21.05
N SER A 331 -20.56 19.01 20.02
CA SER A 331 -21.28 20.10 19.35
C SER A 331 -22.28 20.80 20.26
N ARG A 332 -22.88 20.09 21.23
CA ARG A 332 -23.74 20.71 22.25
C ARG A 332 -22.97 21.56 23.24
N LYS A 333 -21.75 21.15 23.61
CA LYS A 333 -20.91 21.88 24.58
C LYS A 333 -20.15 23.03 23.95
N PHE A 334 -19.75 22.89 22.69
CA PHE A 334 -18.99 23.85 21.91
C PHE A 334 -19.80 24.27 20.66
N PRO A 335 -20.87 25.06 20.84
CA PRO A 335 -21.81 25.38 19.74
C PRO A 335 -21.18 26.22 18.62
N ASP A 336 -20.08 26.92 18.89
CA ASP A 336 -19.36 27.72 17.89
C ASP A 336 -18.43 26.88 17.00
N VAL A 337 -18.27 25.59 17.30
CA VAL A 337 -17.37 24.68 16.58
C VAL A 337 -18.16 23.84 15.57
N TYR A 338 -17.69 23.83 14.34
CA TYR A 338 -18.21 22.95 13.29
C TYR A 338 -17.39 21.67 13.22
N PHE A 339 -18.06 20.54 13.00
CA PHE A 339 -17.46 19.22 12.89
C PHE A 339 -17.74 18.63 11.51
N HIS A 340 -16.68 18.33 10.77
CA HIS A 340 -16.77 17.70 9.46
C HIS A 340 -16.34 16.23 9.58
N ILE A 341 -17.26 15.29 9.32
CA ILE A 341 -16.98 13.86 9.41
C ILE A 341 -16.51 13.34 8.07
N ARG A 342 -15.38 12.65 8.08
CA ARG A 342 -14.87 11.86 6.95
C ARG A 342 -14.90 10.38 7.32
N ARG A 343 -15.75 9.64 6.62
CA ARG A 343 -15.93 8.20 6.78
C ARG A 343 -14.81 7.41 6.13
N HIS A 344 -14.60 6.20 6.64
CA HIS A 344 -13.79 5.20 5.97
C HIS A 344 -14.46 4.78 4.65
N PRO A 345 -13.73 4.48 3.56
CA PRO A 345 -14.36 4.14 2.27
C PRO A 345 -15.31 2.94 2.28
N GLN A 346 -15.20 2.07 3.28
CA GLN A 346 -16.06 0.88 3.46
C GLN A 346 -17.23 1.13 4.42
N GLU A 347 -17.32 2.32 5.01
CA GLU A 347 -18.30 2.66 6.04
C GLU A 347 -19.57 3.24 5.40
N LEU A 348 -20.71 2.69 5.80
CA LEU A 348 -22.03 3.14 5.37
C LEU A 348 -22.85 3.50 6.62
N PHE A 349 -23.31 4.74 6.68
CA PHE A 349 -24.20 5.16 7.76
C PHE A 349 -25.59 4.59 7.57
N ASN A 350 -26.16 4.10 8.67
CA ASN A 350 -27.54 3.62 8.72
C ASN A 350 -28.54 4.78 8.83
N ALA A 351 -29.84 4.46 8.74
CA ALA A 351 -30.91 5.46 8.76
C ALA A 351 -30.92 6.32 10.05
N LEU A 352 -30.58 5.74 11.19
CA LEU A 352 -30.53 6.44 12.49
C LEU A 352 -29.40 7.47 12.49
N GLN A 353 -28.20 7.07 12.05
CA GLN A 353 -27.03 7.93 11.98
C GLN A 353 -27.25 9.11 11.01
N LEU A 354 -27.87 8.85 9.86
CA LEU A 354 -28.25 9.90 8.91
C LEU A 354 -29.29 10.86 9.50
N LYS A 355 -30.20 10.39 10.36
CA LYS A 355 -31.15 11.24 11.08
C LYS A 355 -30.44 12.15 12.08
N ILE A 356 -29.49 11.62 12.87
CA ILE A 356 -28.66 12.39 13.80
C ILE A 356 -27.95 13.54 13.07
N LEU A 357 -27.34 13.27 11.91
CA LEU A 357 -26.67 14.30 11.12
C LEU A 357 -27.64 15.40 10.63
N LYS A 358 -28.84 15.02 10.19
CA LYS A 358 -29.86 16.00 9.75
C LYS A 358 -30.34 16.90 10.88
N GLU A 359 -30.39 16.37 12.10
CA GLU A 359 -30.84 17.10 13.29
C GLU A 359 -29.75 18.00 13.90
N ASN A 360 -28.48 17.85 13.49
CA ASN A 360 -27.35 18.61 14.01
C ASN A 360 -26.64 19.39 12.89
N SER A 361 -27.02 20.67 12.69
CA SER A 361 -26.46 21.53 11.63
C SER A 361 -24.96 21.81 11.73
N HIS A 362 -24.37 21.62 12.90
CA HIS A 362 -22.93 21.79 13.14
C HIS A 362 -22.10 20.54 12.77
N ILE A 363 -22.74 19.44 12.36
CA ILE A 363 -22.08 18.18 12.00
C ILE A 363 -22.38 17.85 10.55
N ILE A 364 -21.34 17.86 9.70
CA ILE A 364 -21.48 17.67 8.25
C ILE A 364 -20.66 16.47 7.80
N ASP A 365 -21.27 15.53 7.07
CA ASP A 365 -20.53 14.45 6.40
C ASP A 365 -19.90 14.97 5.10
N VAL A 366 -18.56 15.01 5.07
CA VAL A 366 -17.74 15.49 3.93
C VAL A 366 -17.01 14.35 3.21
N SER A 367 -17.50 13.11 3.39
CA SER A 367 -16.88 11.92 2.79
C SER A 367 -16.81 12.00 1.27
N SER A 368 -15.62 11.73 0.72
CA SER A 368 -15.34 11.83 -0.70
C SER A 368 -14.34 10.77 -1.17
N LYS A 369 -14.25 10.57 -2.49
CA LYS A 369 -13.21 9.72 -3.11
C LYS A 369 -11.82 10.37 -3.17
N GLN A 370 -11.69 11.60 -2.68
CA GLN A 370 -10.43 12.35 -2.66
C GLN A 370 -9.43 11.68 -1.71
N CYS A 371 -8.14 11.79 -1.98
CA CYS A 371 -7.08 11.34 -1.08
C CYS A 371 -7.22 11.93 0.34
N SER A 372 -6.99 11.13 1.38
CA SER A 372 -7.02 11.57 2.80
C SER A 372 -6.12 12.77 3.04
N GLN A 373 -4.87 12.73 2.57
CA GLN A 373 -3.89 13.79 2.79
C GLN A 373 -4.33 15.13 2.20
N ILE A 374 -5.10 15.13 1.11
CA ILE A 374 -5.66 16.38 0.54
C ILE A 374 -6.86 16.84 1.34
N ALA A 375 -7.75 15.91 1.69
CA ALA A 375 -8.91 16.23 2.51
C ALA A 375 -8.52 16.84 3.88
N ILE A 376 -7.31 16.56 4.38
CA ILE A 376 -6.77 17.13 5.62
C ILE A 376 -6.26 18.58 5.46
N LEU A 377 -5.76 18.98 4.28
CA LEU A 377 -5.08 20.27 4.09
C LEU A 377 -5.88 21.52 4.51
N PRO A 378 -7.21 21.60 4.23
CA PRO A 378 -8.04 22.73 4.65
C PRO A 378 -8.06 22.93 6.16
N TYR A 379 -7.96 21.84 6.93
CA TYR A 379 -8.23 21.81 8.36
C TYR A 379 -6.98 22.08 9.18
N ASN A 380 -7.13 22.72 10.33
CA ASN A 380 -6.05 22.88 11.32
C ASN A 380 -6.13 21.82 12.43
N PHE A 381 -7.34 21.35 12.72
CA PHE A 381 -7.66 20.39 13.77
C PHE A 381 -8.20 19.10 13.16
N VAL A 382 -7.64 17.97 13.56
CA VAL A 382 -8.10 16.64 13.15
C VAL A 382 -8.26 15.78 14.40
N ILE A 383 -9.39 15.07 14.53
CA ILE A 383 -9.61 14.12 15.63
C ILE A 383 -10.06 12.76 15.09
N GLY A 384 -9.77 11.70 15.83
CA GLY A 384 -10.22 10.33 15.53
C GLY A 384 -9.73 9.37 16.60
N GLU A 385 -9.90 8.06 16.39
CA GLU A 385 -9.49 7.05 17.38
C GLU A 385 -8.15 6.40 17.00
N ASN A 386 -8.16 5.46 16.04
CA ASN A 386 -7.02 4.59 15.75
C ASN A 386 -6.59 4.62 14.25
N SER A 387 -7.05 5.63 13.50
CA SER A 387 -6.84 5.68 12.06
C SER A 387 -5.42 6.11 11.65
N SER A 388 -4.89 5.45 10.62
CA SER A 388 -3.63 5.86 9.95
C SER A 388 -3.65 7.31 9.44
N VAL A 389 -4.85 7.84 9.10
CA VAL A 389 -5.05 9.23 8.66
C VAL A 389 -4.63 10.24 9.74
N LEU A 390 -4.66 9.85 11.02
CA LEU A 390 -4.21 10.71 12.12
C LEU A 390 -2.68 10.92 12.08
N TYR A 391 -1.91 9.88 11.76
CA TYR A 391 -0.47 9.97 11.56
C TYR A 391 -0.11 10.79 10.31
N GLU A 392 -0.88 10.65 9.23
CA GLU A 392 -0.77 11.52 8.06
C GLU A 392 -1.04 12.99 8.41
N SER A 393 -2.01 13.24 9.28
CA SER A 393 -2.35 14.60 9.73
C SER A 393 -1.21 15.22 10.55
N LEU A 394 -0.58 14.45 11.43
CA LEU A 394 0.60 14.89 12.19
C LEU A 394 1.76 15.27 11.27
N SER A 395 2.01 14.49 10.20
CA SER A 395 3.11 14.77 9.27
C SER A 395 2.88 16.00 8.39
N LEU A 396 1.61 16.39 8.20
CA LEU A 396 1.21 17.65 7.57
C LEU A 396 1.24 18.85 8.55
N GLY A 397 1.68 18.65 9.79
CA GLY A 397 1.79 19.69 10.81
C GLY A 397 0.44 20.15 11.38
N LYS A 398 -0.57 19.27 11.38
CA LYS A 398 -1.88 19.55 11.96
C LYS A 398 -1.87 19.31 13.46
N LYS A 399 -2.79 19.93 14.20
CA LYS A 399 -3.09 19.53 15.58
C LYS A 399 -3.98 18.29 15.52
N VAL A 400 -3.53 17.19 16.12
CA VAL A 400 -4.23 15.91 16.01
C VAL A 400 -4.61 15.37 17.38
N GLY A 401 -5.91 15.18 17.58
CA GLY A 401 -6.49 14.62 18.80
C GLY A 401 -6.82 13.13 18.63
N ARG A 402 -6.46 12.31 19.61
CA ARG A 402 -6.92 10.91 19.72
C ARG A 402 -7.98 10.79 20.80
N ILE A 403 -9.14 10.26 20.43
CA ILE A 403 -10.28 10.15 21.33
C ILE A 403 -10.11 8.90 22.20
N ASN A 404 -10.18 9.08 23.52
CA ASN A 404 -9.96 8.03 24.51
C ASN A 404 -11.07 8.01 25.58
N CYS A 405 -12.29 8.33 25.18
CA CYS A 405 -13.44 8.47 26.08
C CYS A 405 -14.75 8.01 25.43
N ASN A 406 -15.84 7.97 26.20
CA ASN A 406 -17.18 7.61 25.72
C ASN A 406 -17.25 6.26 24.96
N GLY A 407 -16.48 5.27 25.43
CA GLY A 407 -16.43 3.93 24.84
C GLY A 407 -15.54 3.81 23.59
N LEU A 408 -14.84 4.90 23.22
CA LEU A 408 -13.71 4.92 22.30
C LEU A 408 -12.41 4.77 23.09
N ASN A 409 -11.43 4.10 22.51
CA ASN A 409 -10.16 3.78 23.16
C ASN A 409 -8.98 3.96 22.20
N ALA A 410 -8.05 4.83 22.57
CA ALA A 410 -6.84 5.08 21.81
C ALA A 410 -5.82 3.97 22.08
N ILE A 411 -5.64 3.06 21.11
CA ILE A 411 -4.67 1.97 21.21
C ILE A 411 -3.25 2.52 21.28
N GLY A 412 -2.45 1.98 22.22
CA GLY A 412 -1.07 2.41 22.44
C GLY A 412 -0.96 3.77 23.14
N TYR A 413 -2.03 4.28 23.74
CA TYR A 413 -1.95 5.42 24.64
C TYR A 413 -1.04 5.10 25.82
N ASP A 414 0.02 5.89 25.95
CA ASP A 414 0.91 5.89 27.10
C ASP A 414 1.05 7.33 27.59
N ALA A 415 0.46 7.62 28.76
CA ALA A 415 0.51 8.94 29.36
C ALA A 415 1.94 9.42 29.67
N THR A 416 2.92 8.51 29.68
CA THR A 416 4.32 8.83 29.97
C THR A 416 5.16 9.11 28.73
N ASN A 417 4.63 8.87 27.52
CA ASN A 417 5.36 9.02 26.27
C ASN A 417 4.64 9.99 25.32
N SER A 418 5.34 11.04 24.88
CA SER A 418 4.78 12.00 23.92
C SER A 418 4.97 11.48 22.51
N ASP A 419 3.90 10.96 21.92
CA ASP A 419 3.85 10.48 20.53
C ASP A 419 3.30 11.54 19.54
N GLY A 420 3.17 12.79 20.01
CA GLY A 420 2.73 13.95 19.24
C GLY A 420 1.21 14.11 19.13
N PHE A 421 0.42 13.13 19.56
CA PHE A 421 -1.03 13.28 19.65
C PHE A 421 -1.42 14.01 20.94
N TYR A 422 -2.55 14.70 20.88
CA TYR A 422 -3.27 15.14 22.08
C TYR A 422 -4.34 14.11 22.42
N TYR A 423 -4.34 13.56 23.63
CA TYR A 423 -5.36 12.57 24.02
C TYR A 423 -6.54 13.26 24.67
N ILE A 424 -7.73 13.04 24.12
CA ILE A 424 -9.00 13.58 24.61
C ILE A 424 -9.63 12.49 25.50
N ASN A 425 -9.41 12.57 26.82
CA ASN A 425 -9.85 11.56 27.80
C ASN A 425 -11.23 11.89 28.37
N ASP A 426 -11.70 13.12 28.20
CA ASP A 426 -13.08 13.54 28.46
C ASP A 426 -13.52 14.66 27.49
N ILE A 427 -14.72 15.18 27.67
CA ILE A 427 -15.29 16.21 26.79
C ILE A 427 -14.65 17.58 27.05
N GLU A 428 -14.21 17.84 28.28
CA GLU A 428 -13.55 19.06 28.75
C GLU A 428 -12.18 19.25 28.09
N ASP A 429 -11.41 18.16 27.95
CA ASP A 429 -10.10 18.10 27.29
C ASP A 429 -10.10 18.66 25.86
N PHE A 430 -11.26 18.65 25.19
CA PHE A 430 -11.38 19.20 23.83
C PHE A 430 -11.05 20.70 23.77
N SER A 431 -11.40 21.47 24.81
CA SER A 431 -11.04 22.90 24.86
C SER A 431 -9.53 23.09 24.88
N HIS A 432 -8.83 22.34 25.73
CA HIS A 432 -7.38 22.34 25.82
C HIS A 432 -6.72 21.87 24.51
N PHE A 433 -7.31 20.88 23.82
CA PHE A 433 -6.84 20.46 22.50
C PHE A 433 -6.90 21.60 21.46
N MET A 434 -8.00 22.36 21.45
CA MET A 434 -8.16 23.49 20.51
C MET A 434 -7.11 24.58 20.76
N ASP A 435 -6.80 24.84 22.03
CA ASP A 435 -5.83 25.86 22.46
C ASP A 435 -4.37 25.39 22.40
N ALA A 436 -4.12 24.08 22.41
CA ALA A 436 -2.78 23.51 22.46
C ALA A 436 -1.89 24.02 21.32
N ALA A 437 -0.61 24.31 21.60
CA ALA A 437 0.34 24.64 20.54
C ALA A 437 0.52 23.43 19.59
N VAL A 438 0.83 23.70 18.31
CA VAL A 438 1.18 22.63 17.38
C VAL A 438 2.44 21.94 17.90
N ILE A 439 2.32 20.66 18.25
CA ILE A 439 3.47 19.87 18.70
C ILE A 439 4.39 19.67 17.50
N ASN A 440 5.67 20.02 17.65
CA ASN A 440 6.64 19.92 16.56
C ASN A 440 6.96 18.44 16.28
N THR A 441 6.33 17.89 15.25
CA THR A 441 6.40 16.48 14.86
C THR A 441 7.75 16.05 14.29
N GLY A 442 8.70 16.98 14.12
CA GLY A 442 10.07 16.69 13.68
C GLY A 442 10.81 15.66 14.55
N LYS A 443 10.38 15.47 15.81
CA LYS A 443 10.93 14.44 16.72
C LYS A 443 10.47 13.02 16.40
N LEU A 444 9.27 12.83 15.83
CA LEU A 444 8.67 11.50 15.65
C LEU A 444 9.12 10.80 14.36
N GLN A 445 9.65 11.58 13.41
CA GLN A 445 10.17 11.09 12.11
C GLN A 445 9.26 10.06 11.41
N ILE A 446 7.94 10.20 11.55
CA ILE A 446 6.92 9.32 10.94
C ILE A 446 7.05 9.37 9.42
N TYR A 447 7.08 10.58 8.88
CA TYR A 447 7.40 10.88 7.50
C TYR A 447 8.48 11.96 7.50
N SER A 448 9.69 11.60 7.10
CA SER A 448 10.84 12.51 6.92
C SER A 448 10.71 13.29 5.62
N ASP A 449 11.40 14.42 5.51
CA ASP A 449 11.47 15.16 4.25
C ASP A 449 12.22 14.34 3.20
N PHE A 450 11.77 14.42 1.95
CA PHE A 450 12.29 13.57 0.88
C PHE A 450 13.70 13.97 0.44
N ASN A 451 14.63 13.02 0.45
CA ASN A 451 16.01 13.24 0.04
C ASN A 451 16.22 12.78 -1.42
N SER A 452 16.01 13.72 -2.35
CA SER A 452 16.15 13.46 -3.80
C SER A 452 17.56 13.03 -4.20
N ASN A 453 18.61 13.60 -3.59
CA ASN A 453 20.00 13.25 -3.86
C ASN A 453 20.31 11.80 -3.46
N LEU A 454 19.87 11.40 -2.26
CA LEU A 454 20.00 10.02 -1.79
C LEU A 454 19.26 9.06 -2.72
N PHE A 455 18.02 9.38 -3.09
CA PHE A 455 17.25 8.53 -3.99
C PHE A 455 17.90 8.40 -5.37
N ASN A 456 18.40 9.51 -5.94
CA ASN A 456 19.13 9.52 -7.20
C ASN A 456 20.39 8.63 -7.15
N SER A 457 21.11 8.62 -6.03
CA SER A 457 22.26 7.72 -5.84
C SER A 457 21.86 6.24 -5.81
N LEU A 458 20.67 5.92 -5.29
CA LEU A 458 20.17 4.55 -5.25
C LEU A 458 19.78 4.05 -6.64
N ILE A 459 19.13 4.86 -7.47
CA ILE A 459 18.66 4.43 -8.80
C ILE A 459 19.71 4.47 -9.90
N SER A 460 20.81 5.21 -9.69
CA SER A 460 21.97 5.25 -10.60
C SER A 460 22.73 3.92 -10.64
#